data_AF-L9MIW0-F1
#
_entry.id   AF-L9MIW0-F1
#
_cell.length_a   1.000
_cell.length_b   1.000
_cell.length_c   1.000
_cell.angle_alpha   90.00
_cell.angle_beta   90.00
_cell.angle_gamma   90.00
#
_symmetry.space_group_name_H-M   'P 1'
#
loop_
_entity.id
_entity.type
_entity.pdbx_description
1 polymer ?
#
loop_
_entity_poly.entity_id
_entity_poly.type
_entity_poly.pdbx_seq_one_letter_code
_entity_poly.pdbx_strand_id
1 'polypeptide(L)' 'MDRDTPIYISLTGTDSHQIKIPAGQGSFSIGRIGMDKKKFDVLVGENAVIDWDVFNTFYTPHGQ' A
#
# COMPACT_ATOMS: atom_id res chain seq x y z
N MET A 1 -14.63 5.09 5.06
CA MET A 1 -13.96 4.79 3.78
C MET A 1 -14.64 3.60 3.16
N ASP A 2 -15.17 3.74 1.95
CA ASP A 2 -15.64 2.60 1.16
C ASP A 2 -14.46 1.67 0.89
N ARG A 3 -14.57 0.43 1.40
CA ARG A 3 -13.46 -0.51 1.54
C ARG A 3 -13.07 -1.23 0.25
N ASP A 4 -13.78 -0.93 -0.84
CA ASP A 4 -13.58 -1.53 -2.17
C ASP A 4 -13.02 -0.54 -3.19
N THR A 5 -12.87 0.72 -2.80
CA THR A 5 -12.37 1.78 -3.68
C THR A 5 -10.84 1.69 -3.78
N PRO A 6 -10.25 1.75 -4.99
CA PRO A 6 -8.83 1.91 -5.15
C PRO A 6 -8.37 3.21 -4.47
N ILE A 7 -7.33 3.14 -3.65
CA ILE A 7 -6.77 4.28 -2.92
C ILE A 7 -5.41 4.59 -3.50
N TYR A 8 -5.15 5.88 -3.70
CA TYR A 8 -3.81 6.36 -4.05
C TYR A 8 -3.00 6.55 -2.78
N ILE A 9 -1.81 5.95 -2.74
CA ILE A 9 -0.83 6.13 -1.67
C ILE A 9 0.44 6.74 -2.21
N SER A 10 1.01 7.65 -1.43
CA SER A 10 2.24 8.38 -1.81
C SER A 10 3.51 7.63 -1.39
N LEU A 11 3.61 6.34 -1.71
CA LEU A 11 4.62 5.44 -1.13
C LEU A 11 6.07 5.82 -1.50
N THR A 12 6.29 6.35 -2.71
CA THR A 12 7.62 6.71 -3.22
C THR A 12 7.64 8.08 -3.90
N GLY A 13 6.58 8.87 -3.67
CA GLY A 13 6.28 10.11 -4.38
C GLY A 13 4.77 10.39 -4.31
N THR A 14 4.35 11.61 -4.61
CA THR A 14 2.94 12.02 -4.52
C THR A 14 2.04 11.15 -5.40
N ASP A 15 1.04 10.51 -4.80
CA ASP A 15 0.07 9.61 -5.42
C ASP A 15 0.70 8.54 -6.32
N SER A 16 1.92 8.09 -5.97
CA SER A 16 2.73 7.26 -6.86
C SER A 16 2.16 5.85 -7.10
N HIS A 17 1.30 5.35 -6.22
CA HIS A 17 0.75 4.01 -6.33
C HIS A 17 -0.75 3.97 -6.06
N GLN A 18 -1.45 3.19 -6.88
CA GLN A 18 -2.86 2.87 -6.67
C GLN A 18 -2.94 1.45 -6.11
N ILE A 19 -3.55 1.30 -4.93
CA ILE A 19 -3.70 0.01 -4.25
C ILE A 19 -5.16 -0.24 -3.92
N LYS A 20 -5.51 -1.51 -3.74
CA LYS A 20 -6.80 -1.93 -3.21
C LYS A 20 -6.54 -2.81 -2.00
N ILE A 21 -6.97 -2.37 -0.82
CA ILE A 21 -6.87 -3.16 0.42
C ILE A 21 -8.27 -3.69 0.76
N PRO A 22 -8.61 -4.92 0.38
CA PRO A 22 -9.89 -5.55 0.73
C PRO A 22 -9.99 -5.79 2.24
N ALA A 23 -11.22 -5.82 2.75
CA ALA A 23 -11.48 -6.10 4.15
C ALA A 23 -10.94 -7.47 4.57
N GLY A 24 -10.24 -7.53 5.71
CA GLY A 24 -9.65 -8.77 6.22
C GLY A 24 -8.25 -9.08 5.68
N GLN A 25 -7.72 -8.28 4.76
CA GLN A 25 -6.30 -8.36 4.39
C GLN A 25 -5.43 -7.80 5.53
N GLY A 26 -4.87 -8.70 6.34
CA GLY A 26 -4.01 -8.38 7.48
C GLY A 26 -2.53 -8.13 7.12
N SER A 27 -2.17 -8.26 5.84
CA SER A 27 -0.80 -8.05 5.37
C SER A 27 -0.77 -7.27 4.07
N PHE A 28 0.23 -6.39 3.95
CA PHE A 28 0.52 -5.63 2.74
C PHE A 28 1.94 -5.98 2.29
N SER A 29 2.08 -6.44 1.06
CA SER A 29 3.31 -6.98 0.50
C SER A 29 3.90 -6.04 -0.53
N ILE A 30 5.09 -5.52 -0.25
CA ILE A 30 5.85 -4.63 -1.14
C ILE A 30 6.93 -5.45 -1.85
N GLY A 31 6.86 -5.49 -3.18
CA GLY A 31 7.84 -6.16 -4.03
C GLY A 31 8.75 -5.20 -4.76
N ARG A 32 9.76 -5.74 -5.45
CA ARG A 32 10.66 -4.95 -6.31
C ARG A 32 10.15 -4.93 -7.75
N ILE A 33 10.34 -3.83 -8.47
CA ILE A 33 10.15 -3.79 -9.93
C ILE A 33 10.96 -4.93 -10.58
N GLY A 34 10.29 -5.73 -11.40
CA GLY A 34 10.82 -6.97 -12.00
C GLY A 34 10.35 -8.26 -11.31
N MET A 35 9.68 -8.17 -10.16
CA MET A 35 9.01 -9.30 -9.53
C MET A 35 7.58 -9.51 -10.06
N ASP A 36 6.99 -10.66 -9.74
CA ASP A 36 5.63 -11.01 -10.15
C ASP A 36 4.59 -10.14 -9.42
N LYS A 37 3.92 -9.24 -10.16
CA LYS A 37 2.84 -8.39 -9.65
C LYS A 37 1.67 -9.17 -9.04
N LYS A 38 1.52 -10.48 -9.29
CA LYS A 38 0.46 -11.28 -8.67
C LYS A 38 0.74 -11.66 -7.23
N LYS A 39 1.99 -11.56 -6.78
CA LYS A 39 2.43 -11.92 -5.42
C LYS A 39 2.57 -10.74 -4.47
N PHE A 40 2.60 -9.52 -5.00
CA PHE A 40 2.83 -8.31 -4.24
C PHE A 40 1.72 -7.30 -4.53
N ASP A 41 1.28 -6.58 -3.50
CA ASP A 41 0.25 -5.55 -3.62
C ASP A 41 0.79 -4.32 -4.36
N VAL A 42 2.09 -4.04 -4.22
CA VAL A 42 2.76 -2.93 -4.87
C VAL A 42 4.20 -3.31 -5.24
N LEU A 43 4.73 -2.76 -6.32
CA LEU A 43 6.14 -2.91 -6.71
C LEU A 43 6.85 -1.56 -6.66
N VAL A 44 7.97 -1.49 -5.95
CA VAL A 44 8.81 -0.30 -5.82
C VAL A 44 10.17 -0.51 -6.49
N GLY A 45 10.81 0.59 -6.87
CA GLY A 45 12.18 0.56 -7.38
C GLY A 45 13.17 0.06 -6.32
N GLU A 46 14.28 -0.52 -6.76
CA GLU A 46 15.30 -1.08 -5.85
C GLU A 46 15.87 -0.06 -4.86
N ASN A 47 15.98 1.20 -5.29
CA ASN A 47 16.47 2.31 -4.46
C ASN A 47 15.35 3.32 -4.11
N ALA A 48 14.09 2.90 -4.21
CA ALA A 48 12.98 3.79 -3.88
C ALA A 48 12.96 4.04 -2.37
N VAL A 49 12.91 5.32 -1.99
CA VAL A 49 12.66 5.71 -0.60
C VAL A 49 11.18 5.45 -0.31
N ILE A 50 10.90 4.60 0.67
CA ILE A 50 9.54 4.25 1.09
C ILE A 50 9.12 5.19 2.20
N ASP A 51 8.05 5.94 1.96
CA ASP A 51 7.35 6.70 3.00
C ASP A 51 6.37 5.76 3.73
N TRP A 52 6.68 5.43 4.98
CA TRP A 52 5.85 4.56 5.80
C TRP A 52 4.69 5.29 6.48
N ASP A 53 4.74 6.63 6.55
CA ASP A 53 3.70 7.42 7.19
C ASP A 53 2.38 7.38 6.41
N VAL A 54 2.43 7.00 5.13
CA VAL A 54 1.24 6.79 4.29
C VAL A 54 0.27 5.79 4.93
N PHE A 55 0.77 4.81 5.69
CA PHE A 55 -0.05 3.79 6.35
C PHE A 55 -0.73 4.27 7.63
N ASN A 56 -0.27 5.37 8.23
CA ASN A 56 -0.90 5.95 9.42
C ASN A 56 -2.36 6.38 9.14
N THR A 57 -2.66 6.74 7.89
CA THR A 57 -4.04 7.08 7.46
C THR A 57 -5.00 5.88 7.48
N PHE A 58 -4.47 4.65 7.42
CA PHE A 58 -5.22 3.40 7.50
C PHE A 58 -5.30 2.87 8.94
N TYR A 59 -4.58 3.49 9.88
CA TYR A 59 -4.71 3.19 11.29
C TYR A 59 -6.11 3.56 11.75
N THR A 60 -6.91 2.54 12.00
CA THR A 60 -8.20 2.69 12.68
C THR A 60 -7.98 2.30 14.13
N PRO A 61 -8.37 3.13 15.12
CA PRO A 61 -8.28 2.76 16.51
C PRO A 61 -9.33 1.67 16.79
N HIS A 62 -8.97 0.41 16.55
CA HIS A 62 -9.74 -0.73 17.01
C HIS A 62 -9.24 -1.13 18.40
N GLY A 63 -9.96 -0.66 19.43
CA GLY A 63 -9.64 -0.93 20.83
C GLY A 63 -10.29 -0.02 21.87
N GLN A 64 -11.54 0.45 21.67
CA GLN A 64 -12.41 0.90 22.76
C GLN A 64 -13.62 -0.02 22.87
#